data_AF-A0A8E2FCZ8-F1
#
_entry.id   AF-A0A8E2FCZ8-F1
#
_cell.length_a   1.000
_cell.length_b   1.000
_cell.length_c   1.000
_cell.angle_alpha   90.00
_cell.angle_beta   90.00
_cell.angle_gamma   90.00
#
_symmetry.space_group_name_H-M   'P 1'
#
loop_
_entity.id
_entity.type
_entity.pdbx_description
1 polymer ?
#
loop_
_entity_poly.entity_id
_entity_poly.type
_entity_poly.pdbx_seq_one_letter_code
_entity_poly.pdbx_strand_id
1 'polypeptide(L)'
;MGIEAINPFELPLLNTVILLSSGVTVTYAHHSLIQGNRRGALYGLIFTIILAIIFTGFQGIEYSVSSFTITDGAFGSCFYFGTGFHGLHVMIGTAFLAVGF
;
A
#
# COMPACT_ATOMS: atom_id res chain seq x y z
N MET A 1 -32.28 0.49 -0.87
CA MET A 1 -31.36 0.95 0.19
C MET A 1 -30.00 1.11 -0.46
N GLY A 2 -29.35 2.27 -0.28
CA GLY A 2 -28.06 2.55 -0.90
C GLY A 2 -26.91 1.87 -0.16
N ILE A 3 -25.81 1.63 -0.87
CA ILE A 3 -24.56 1.16 -0.25
C ILE A 3 -23.94 2.35 0.49
N GLU A 4 -23.56 2.16 1.75
CA GLU A 4 -22.78 3.15 2.48
C GLU A 4 -21.31 3.02 2.08
N ALA A 5 -20.81 4.00 1.32
CA ALA A 5 -19.42 4.03 0.89
C ALA A 5 -18.48 4.37 2.06
N ILE A 6 -17.25 3.87 1.98
CA ILE A 6 -16.20 4.13 2.97
C ILE A 6 -15.84 5.63 2.94
N ASN A 7 -15.68 6.22 4.12
CA ASN A 7 -15.27 7.63 4.23
C ASN A 7 -13.82 7.79 3.73
N PRO A 8 -13.57 8.58 2.66
CA PRO A 8 -12.24 8.71 2.08
C PRO A 8 -11.23 9.41 2.98
N PHE A 9 -11.67 10.18 3.97
CA PHE A 9 -10.79 10.97 4.85
C PHE A 9 -10.26 10.18 6.06
N GLU A 10 -10.67 8.92 6.22
CA GLU A 10 -10.26 8.05 7.33
C GLU A 10 -9.10 7.15 6.89
N LEU A 11 -9.32 5.82 6.88
CA LEU A 11 -8.31 4.83 6.50
C LEU A 11 -7.78 5.01 5.06
N PRO A 12 -8.59 5.36 4.04
CA PRO A 12 -8.08 5.53 2.67
C PRO A 12 -7.05 6.66 2.54
N LEU A 13 -7.27 7.78 3.24
CA LEU A 13 -6.32 8.90 3.27
C LEU A 13 -5.01 8.49 3.92
N LEU A 14 -5.08 7.77 5.04
CA LEU A 14 -3.89 7.26 5.73
C LEU A 14 -3.07 6.33 4.83
N ASN A 15 -3.73 5.41 4.14
CA ASN A 15 -3.09 4.50 3.18
C ASN A 15 -2.39 5.27 2.05
N THR A 16 -2.98 6.36 1.57
CA THR A 16 -2.37 7.24 0.57
C THR A 16 -1.09 7.90 1.10
N VAL A 17 -1.12 8.44 2.32
CA VAL A 17 0.04 9.05 2.96
C VAL A 17 1.17 8.03 3.16
N ILE A 18 0.84 6.79 3.53
CA ILE A 18 1.82 5.70 3.69
C ILE A 18 2.51 5.39 2.37
N LEU A 19 1.76 5.25 1.26
CA LEU A 19 2.35 4.99 -0.06
C LEU A 19 3.19 6.16 -0.57
N LEU A 20 2.77 7.40 -0.35
CA LEU A 20 3.59 8.56 -0.72
C LEU A 20 4.89 8.61 0.09
N SER A 21 4.81 8.29 1.38
CA SER A 21 5.97 8.24 2.27
C SER A 21 6.94 7.13 1.86
N SER A 22 6.44 5.97 1.44
CA SER A 22 7.29 4.87 0.95
C SER A 22 8.02 5.24 -0.36
N GLY A 23 7.39 6.07 -1.21
CA GLY A 23 8.03 6.68 -2.38
C GLY A 23 9.23 7.58 -2.04
N VAL A 24 9.13 8.33 -0.94
CA VAL A 24 10.23 9.16 -0.44
C VAL A 24 11.37 8.27 0.11
N THR A 25 11.05 7.24 0.89
CA THR A 25 12.08 6.36 1.49
C THR A 25 12.83 5.53 0.45
N VAL A 26 12.15 5.07 -0.62
CA VAL A 26 12.83 4.34 -1.70
C VAL A 26 13.70 5.26 -2.55
N THR A 27 13.28 6.52 -2.75
CA THR A 27 14.09 7.53 -3.45
C THR A 27 15.35 7.87 -2.64
N TYR A 28 15.24 7.97 -1.31
CA TYR A 28 16.38 8.11 -0.42
C TYR A 28 17.33 6.90 -0.50
N ALA A 29 16.79 5.68 -0.54
CA ALA A 29 17.57 4.46 -0.70
C ALA A 29 18.36 4.48 -2.03
N HIS A 30 17.71 4.86 -3.12
CA HIS A 30 18.30 4.98 -4.45
C HIS A 30 19.43 6.02 -4.48
N HIS A 31 19.22 7.21 -3.91
CA HIS A 31 20.25 8.23 -3.86
C HIS A 31 21.45 7.81 -2.97
N SER A 32 21.18 7.15 -1.84
CA SER A 32 22.24 6.61 -0.97
C SER A 32 23.08 5.53 -1.67
N LEU A 33 22.45 4.72 -2.53
CA LEU A 33 23.13 3.72 -3.35
C LEU A 33 24.10 4.37 -4.36
N ILE A 34 23.65 5.42 -5.06
CA ILE A 34 24.49 6.17 -6.01
C ILE A 34 25.69 6.82 -5.31
N GLN A 35 25.51 7.30 -4.08
CA GLN A 35 26.58 7.87 -3.26
C GLN A 35 27.53 6.82 -2.65
N GLY A 36 27.31 5.53 -2.89
CA GLY A 36 28.09 4.44 -2.29
C GLY A 36 27.82 4.20 -0.80
N ASN A 37 26.81 4.86 -0.21
CA ASN A 37 26.44 4.68 1.19
C ASN A 37 25.51 3.47 1.36
N ARG A 38 26.12 2.30 1.53
CA ARG A 38 25.40 1.02 1.71
C ARG A 38 24.44 1.04 2.91
N ARG A 39 24.82 1.66 4.04
CA ARG A 39 23.96 1.72 5.24
C ARG A 39 22.70 2.55 4.98
N GLY A 40 22.84 3.72 4.37
CA GLY A 40 21.70 4.57 3.99
C GLY A 40 20.75 3.88 3.02
N ALA A 41 21.30 3.18 2.02
CA ALA A 41 20.51 2.41 1.07
C ALA A 41 19.69 1.30 1.75
N LEU A 42 20.34 0.51 2.62
CA LEU A 42 19.68 -0.57 3.39
C LEU A 42 18.57 -0.02 4.28
N TYR A 43 18.82 1.06 5.04
CA TYR A 43 17.80 1.65 5.91
C TYR A 43 16.60 2.17 5.13
N GLY A 44 16.83 2.92 4.04
CA GLY A 44 15.73 3.43 3.21
C GLY A 44 14.86 2.31 2.61
N LEU A 45 15.50 1.20 2.20
CA LEU A 45 14.79 0.05 1.64
C LEU A 45 13.98 -0.70 2.71
N ILE A 46 14.54 -0.90 3.92
CA ILE A 46 13.82 -1.49 5.06
C ILE A 46 12.58 -0.65 5.42
N PHE A 47 12.73 0.67 5.54
CA PHE A 47 11.59 1.54 5.85
C PHE A 47 10.50 1.46 4.77
N THR A 48 10.89 1.37 3.50
CA THR A 48 9.94 1.20 2.38
C THR A 48 9.15 -0.09 2.52
N ILE A 49 9.81 -1.21 2.82
CA ILE A 49 9.15 -2.52 3.01
C ILE A 49 8.20 -2.49 4.21
N ILE A 50 8.62 -1.89 5.33
CA ILE A 50 7.78 -1.78 6.54
C ILE A 50 6.50 -0.98 6.21
N LEU A 51 6.64 0.16 5.55
CA LEU A 51 5.49 0.99 5.14
C LEU A 51 4.54 0.22 4.20
N ALA A 52 5.08 -0.55 3.25
CA ALA A 52 4.27 -1.37 2.35
C ALA A 52 3.49 -2.48 3.08
N ILE A 53 4.12 -3.15 4.06
CA ILE A 53 3.44 -4.15 4.90
C ILE A 53 2.32 -3.52 5.73
N ILE A 54 2.56 -2.33 6.31
CA ILE A 54 1.54 -1.59 7.07
C ILE A 54 0.35 -1.24 6.16
N PHE A 55 0.61 -0.76 4.93
CA PHE A 55 -0.43 -0.49 3.94
C PHE A 55 -1.26 -1.75 3.65
N THR A 56 -0.63 -2.90 3.38
CA THR A 56 -1.35 -4.16 3.12
C THR A 56 -2.20 -4.58 4.32
N GLY A 57 -1.69 -4.40 5.55
CA GLY A 57 -2.46 -4.67 6.77
C GLY A 57 -3.70 -3.78 6.91
N PHE A 58 -3.55 -2.47 6.71
CA PHE A 58 -4.68 -1.54 6.76
C PHE A 58 -5.70 -1.76 5.64
N GLN A 59 -5.26 -2.13 4.43
CA GLN A 59 -6.17 -2.53 3.36
C GLN A 59 -6.99 -3.78 3.73
N GLY A 60 -6.39 -4.73 4.43
CA GLY A 60 -7.09 -5.90 4.97
C GLY A 60 -8.13 -5.54 6.04
N ILE A 61 -7.80 -4.60 6.93
CA ILE A 61 -8.74 -4.10 7.95
C ILE A 61 -9.92 -3.40 7.27
N GLU A 62 -9.66 -2.54 6.29
CA GLU A 62 -10.69 -1.84 5.50
C GLU A 62 -11.69 -2.83 4.89
N TYR A 63 -11.20 -3.95 4.32
CA TYR A 63 -12.05 -4.99 3.77
C TYR A 63 -12.84 -5.79 4.82
N SER A 64 -12.38 -5.84 6.06
CA SER A 64 -13.06 -6.56 7.14
C SER A 64 -14.19 -5.75 7.80
N VAL A 65 -14.10 -4.42 7.75
CA VAL A 65 -15.06 -3.49 8.38
C VAL A 65 -16.05 -2.87 7.39
N SER A 66 -15.87 -3.11 6.09
CA SER A 66 -16.75 -2.62 5.05
C SER A 66 -18.18 -3.18 5.19
N SER A 67 -19.18 -2.33 4.95
CA SER A 67 -20.60 -2.69 5.01
C SER A 67 -21.09 -3.42 3.75
N PHE A 68 -20.25 -3.54 2.73
CA PHE A 68 -20.56 -4.14 1.44
C PHE A 68 -19.47 -5.14 1.01
N THR A 69 -19.88 -6.07 0.16
CA THR A 69 -19.13 -7.20 -0.35
C THR A 69 -18.96 -7.11 -1.86
N ILE A 70 -18.15 -8.00 -2.44
CA ILE A 70 -17.94 -8.06 -3.90
C ILE A 70 -19.23 -8.40 -4.67
N THR A 71 -20.21 -9.05 -4.02
CA THR A 71 -21.50 -9.42 -4.62
C THR A 71 -22.54 -8.31 -4.58
N ASP A 72 -22.25 -7.18 -3.94
CA ASP A 72 -23.18 -6.05 -3.79
C ASP A 72 -23.19 -5.15 -5.04
N GLY A 73 -23.65 -5.74 -6.14
CA GLY A 73 -23.89 -5.07 -7.41
C GLY A 73 -22.64 -4.53 -8.09
N ALA A 74 -22.85 -3.57 -8.99
CA ALA A 74 -21.77 -2.96 -9.77
C ALA A 74 -20.76 -2.19 -8.90
N PHE A 75 -21.22 -1.54 -7.83
CA PHE A 75 -20.34 -0.77 -6.96
C PHE A 75 -19.36 -1.67 -6.19
N GLY A 76 -19.86 -2.69 -5.49
CA GLY A 76 -19.01 -3.61 -4.74
C GLY A 76 -18.03 -4.36 -5.63
N SER A 77 -18.50 -4.87 -6.78
CA SER A 77 -17.65 -5.58 -7.74
C SER A 77 -16.53 -4.70 -8.32
N CYS A 78 -16.84 -3.47 -8.75
CA CYS A 78 -15.82 -2.53 -9.24
C CYS A 78 -14.84 -2.10 -8.14
N PHE A 79 -15.34 -1.84 -6.93
CA PHE A 79 -14.50 -1.46 -5.79
C PHE A 79 -13.47 -2.55 -5.47
N TYR A 80 -13.94 -3.75 -5.11
CA TYR A 80 -13.06 -4.85 -4.70
C TYR A 80 -12.13 -5.33 -5.81
N PHE A 81 -12.56 -5.29 -7.07
CA PHE A 81 -11.67 -5.61 -8.19
C PHE A 81 -10.56 -4.58 -8.34
N GLY A 82 -10.89 -3.29 -8.34
CA GLY A 82 -9.92 -2.21 -8.50
C GLY A 82 -8.90 -2.15 -7.36
N THR A 83 -9.40 -2.10 -6.12
CA THR A 83 -8.53 -2.03 -4.92
C THR A 83 -7.83 -3.35 -4.67
N GLY A 84 -8.47 -4.50 -4.96
CA GLY A 84 -7.88 -5.83 -4.80
C GLY A 84 -6.74 -6.08 -5.77
N PHE A 85 -6.91 -5.70 -7.05
CA PHE A 85 -5.85 -5.81 -8.04
C PHE A 85 -4.67 -4.89 -7.69
N HIS A 86 -4.94 -3.65 -7.26
CA HIS A 86 -3.90 -2.76 -6.76
C HIS A 86 -3.16 -3.36 -5.55
N GLY A 87 -3.88 -3.91 -4.56
CA GLY A 87 -3.29 -4.58 -3.41
C GLY A 87 -2.38 -5.75 -3.79
N LEU A 88 -2.77 -6.53 -4.80
CA LEU A 88 -1.92 -7.57 -5.38
C LEU A 88 -0.62 -6.98 -5.97
N HIS A 89 -0.70 -5.88 -6.72
CA HIS A 89 0.48 -5.21 -7.28
C HIS A 89 1.44 -4.74 -6.18
N VAL A 90 0.90 -4.19 -5.08
CA VAL A 90 1.71 -3.74 -3.93
C VAL A 90 2.42 -4.93 -3.26
N MET A 91 1.75 -6.07 -3.10
CA MET A 91 2.38 -7.28 -2.54
C MET A 91 3.53 -7.79 -3.42
N ILE A 92 3.34 -7.84 -4.75
CA ILE A 92 4.41 -8.23 -5.68
C ILE A 92 5.57 -7.22 -5.64
N GLY A 93 5.27 -5.92 -5.64
CA GLY A 93 6.29 -4.87 -5.52
C GLY A 93 7.09 -4.97 -4.22
N THR A 94 6.43 -5.30 -3.12
CA THR A 94 7.09 -5.53 -1.82
C THR A 94 8.03 -6.73 -1.88
N ALA A 95 7.61 -7.83 -2.51
CA ALA A 95 8.47 -9.00 -2.73
C ALA A 95 9.69 -8.66 -3.60
N PHE A 96 9.51 -7.87 -4.66
CA PHE A 96 10.62 -7.41 -5.51
C PHE A 96 11.62 -6.55 -4.74
N LEU A 97 11.15 -5.62 -3.90
CA LEU A 97 12.02 -4.82 -3.04
C LEU A 97 12.75 -5.68 -2.00
N ALA A 98 12.07 -6.68 -1.42
CA ALA A 98 12.68 -7.59 -0.47
C ALA A 98 13.77 -8.49 -1.08
N VAL A 99 13.63 -8.88 -2.36
CA VAL A 99 14.66 -9.63 -3.10
C VAL A 99 15.77 -8.72 -3.62
N GLY A 100 15.45 -7.46 -3.96
CA GLY A 100 16.43 -6.46 -4.40
C GLY A 100 17.30 -5.89 -3.27
N PHE A 101 17.00 -6.25 -2.02
CA PHE A 101 17.82 -6.02 -0.84
C PHE A 101 19.14 -6.80 -0.88
#